data_AF-A0A813ILX2-F1
#
_entry.id   AF-A0A813ILX2-F1
#
_cell.length_a   1.000
_cell.length_b   1.000
_cell.length_c   1.000
_cell.angle_alpha   90.00
_cell.angle_beta   90.00
_cell.angle_gamma   90.00
#
_symmetry.space_group_name_H-M   'P 1'
#
loop_
_entity.id
_entity.type
_entity.pdbx_description
1 polymer ?
#
loop_
_entity_poly.entity_id
_entity_poly.type
_entity_poly.pdbx_seq_one_letter_code
_entity_poly.pdbx_strand_id
1 'polypeptide(L)'
;VHNVGGYTNCYNGTWNEEFCPDTETCKKNCAVEGVQKVTGGVELKYMTAGGNVGSRLYVTDGEESYKMFKLLNREFTLDVDVSTLVCGLNGAVYFVEMAAMGGKGLEENNRAGAKYGTGYCDAQCPHEKFERNESHGICCVEMDIWEANKRATAFTPHPCSTVGPTRCTGIDCGYGAEDDARWKGLCDKDGCDMNAYRMGNKNFYGNGSDFRVDTTKPMTVVTQFHTSDGTDEGHLVEIRRLYVQNGKVIAHADSTLPGIQGGAVTDKFCNAQKAVFGDIDHHQAKGRLEEHGGDPEARHGLELVGLGRLLHPDAMAGLHFSCRSFRQRPSRCGTGSLPRLDQPSGLRQESLQQGLCKVYKHQVRRYRHHLRTDEGPTIDINRARVRFAGQAE
;
A
#
# COMPACT_ATOMS: atom_id res chain seq x y z
N VAL A 1 9.56 21.24 -4.83
CA VAL A 1 11.03 21.25 -5.03
C VAL A 1 11.40 22.57 -5.68
N HIS A 2 12.31 23.33 -5.08
CA HIS A 2 12.71 24.66 -5.55
C HIS A 2 14.23 24.80 -5.54
N ASN A 3 14.77 25.82 -6.19
CA ASN A 3 16.22 26.05 -6.21
C ASN A 3 16.75 26.45 -4.82
N VAL A 4 17.96 26.02 -4.48
CA VAL A 4 18.63 26.36 -3.23
C VAL A 4 18.81 27.88 -3.14
N GLY A 5 18.44 28.46 -2.00
CA GLY A 5 18.56 29.90 -1.73
C GLY A 5 17.51 30.78 -2.44
N GLY A 6 16.56 30.19 -3.18
CA GLY A 6 15.47 30.91 -3.84
C GLY A 6 14.13 30.19 -3.74
N TYR A 7 13.16 30.64 -4.53
CA TYR A 7 11.78 30.11 -4.55
C TYR A 7 11.35 29.66 -5.95
N THR A 8 12.29 29.57 -6.91
CA THR A 8 11.98 29.15 -8.27
C THR A 8 11.84 27.64 -8.31
N ASN A 9 10.74 27.15 -8.87
CA ASN A 9 10.49 25.72 -8.95
C ASN A 9 11.55 25.02 -9.83
N CYS A 10 12.15 23.97 -9.27
CA CYS A 10 12.97 23.04 -10.07
C CYS A 10 12.11 22.04 -10.84
N TYR A 11 10.87 21.82 -10.40
CA TYR A 11 9.91 20.93 -11.04
C TYR A 11 8.50 21.51 -10.94
N ASN A 12 7.78 21.57 -12.06
CA ASN A 12 6.38 22.02 -12.15
C ASN A 12 5.52 21.12 -13.06
N GLY A 13 5.93 19.86 -13.21
CA GLY A 13 5.43 18.91 -14.22
C GLY A 13 6.54 18.46 -15.17
N THR A 14 7.51 19.34 -15.41
CA THR A 14 8.80 19.02 -16.04
C THR A 14 9.94 19.62 -15.23
N TRP A 15 11.16 19.09 -15.40
CA TRP A 15 12.36 19.63 -14.75
C TRP A 15 12.79 20.95 -15.39
N ASN A 16 13.22 21.91 -14.57
CA ASN A 16 13.78 23.17 -15.04
C ASN A 16 15.23 22.98 -15.48
N GLU A 17 15.52 23.10 -16.77
CA GLU A 17 16.85 22.88 -17.36
C GLU A 17 17.95 23.81 -16.82
N GLU A 18 17.61 24.99 -16.29
CA GLU A 18 18.58 25.91 -15.68
C GLU A 18 19.18 25.31 -14.39
N PHE A 19 18.32 24.75 -13.54
CA PHE A 19 18.74 24.19 -12.25
C PHE A 19 19.04 22.71 -12.33
N CYS A 20 18.42 22.01 -13.27
CA CYS A 20 18.45 20.56 -13.40
C CYS A 20 18.83 20.12 -14.82
N PRO A 21 19.98 20.50 -15.41
CA PRO A 21 20.42 20.02 -16.74
C PRO A 21 20.79 18.52 -16.75
N ASP A 22 21.08 17.96 -15.58
CA ASP A 22 21.34 16.54 -15.34
C ASP A 22 20.95 16.19 -13.90
N THR A 23 20.89 14.91 -13.53
CA THR A 23 20.53 14.46 -12.17
C THR A 23 21.45 15.08 -11.11
N GLU A 24 22.76 15.02 -11.31
CA GLU A 24 23.73 15.40 -10.28
C GLU A 24 23.70 16.90 -10.00
N THR A 25 23.57 17.70 -11.04
CA THR A 25 23.39 19.15 -10.94
C THR A 25 22.04 19.48 -10.28
N CYS A 26 20.98 18.76 -10.62
CA CYS A 26 19.65 18.95 -10.01
C CYS A 26 19.65 18.67 -8.50
N LYS A 27 20.25 17.56 -8.06
CA LYS A 27 20.38 17.18 -6.64
C LYS A 27 21.15 18.23 -5.83
N LYS A 28 22.10 18.95 -6.44
CA LYS A 28 22.87 20.02 -5.80
C LYS A 28 22.12 21.35 -5.76
N ASN A 29 21.40 21.67 -6.83
CA ASN A 29 20.78 22.98 -7.00
C ASN A 29 19.37 23.08 -6.44
N CYS A 30 18.75 21.97 -6.04
CA CYS A 30 17.36 21.92 -5.64
C CYS A 30 17.15 21.37 -4.23
N ALA A 31 16.13 21.89 -3.54
CA ALA A 31 15.72 21.51 -2.20
C ALA A 31 14.26 21.04 -2.18
N VAL A 32 14.00 20.06 -1.31
CA VAL A 32 12.64 19.64 -0.93
C VAL A 32 12.20 20.49 0.25
N GLU A 33 10.96 20.97 0.23
CA GLU A 33 10.41 21.78 1.32
C GLU A 33 9.65 20.94 2.35
N GLY A 34 9.56 21.48 3.56
CA GLY A 34 8.87 20.85 4.68
C GLY A 34 7.36 20.80 4.48
N VAL A 35 6.74 19.79 5.07
CA VAL A 35 5.28 19.66 5.17
C VAL A 35 4.86 19.60 6.64
N GLN A 36 3.57 19.84 6.90
CA GLN A 36 3.04 19.77 8.26
C GLN A 36 3.13 18.34 8.81
N LYS A 37 3.70 18.20 10.01
CA LYS A 37 3.67 16.96 10.79
C LYS A 37 2.25 16.72 11.31
N VAL A 38 1.76 15.50 11.19
CA VAL A 38 0.48 15.07 11.79
C VAL A 38 0.80 14.25 13.04
N THR A 39 0.07 14.47 14.13
CA THR A 39 0.24 13.74 15.39
C THR A 39 -1.07 13.04 15.78
N GLY A 40 -0.97 11.83 16.33
CA GLY A 40 -2.13 11.01 16.70
C GLY A 40 -2.70 10.21 15.53
N GLY A 41 -4.03 10.05 15.51
CA GLY A 41 -4.71 9.40 14.38
C GLY A 41 -4.66 10.25 13.11
N VAL A 42 -4.66 9.61 11.95
CA VAL A 42 -4.46 10.29 10.66
C VAL A 42 -5.76 10.24 9.84
N GLU A 43 -6.19 11.37 9.28
CA GLU A 43 -7.24 11.42 8.25
C GLU A 43 -6.63 11.81 6.89
N LEU A 44 -6.68 10.90 5.91
CA LEU A 44 -6.12 11.13 4.58
C LEU A 44 -7.22 11.38 3.56
N LYS A 45 -7.23 12.59 3.00
CA LYS A 45 -8.18 13.02 1.97
C LYS A 45 -7.64 12.69 0.58
N TYR A 46 -8.51 12.20 -0.30
CA TYR A 46 -8.14 11.95 -1.69
C TYR A 46 -7.79 13.23 -2.45
N MET A 47 -8.62 14.27 -2.31
CA MET A 47 -8.37 15.58 -2.90
C MET A 47 -8.32 16.64 -1.80
N THR A 48 -7.42 17.60 -1.95
CA THR A 48 -7.29 18.73 -1.03
C THR A 48 -7.37 20.05 -1.80
N ALA A 49 -7.67 21.13 -1.07
CA ALA A 49 -7.67 22.47 -1.64
C ALA A 49 -6.30 22.78 -2.28
N GLY A 50 -6.30 23.26 -3.53
CA GLY A 50 -5.08 23.45 -4.32
C GLY A 50 -4.80 22.32 -5.33
N GLY A 51 -5.66 21.31 -5.42
CA GLY A 51 -5.62 20.29 -6.49
C GLY A 51 -4.65 19.14 -6.23
N ASN A 52 -4.11 19.00 -5.01
CA ASN A 52 -3.30 17.83 -4.66
C ASN A 52 -4.18 16.57 -4.58
N VAL A 53 -3.70 15.49 -5.18
CA VAL A 53 -4.38 14.20 -5.29
C VAL A 53 -3.53 13.14 -4.58
N GLY A 54 -4.10 12.56 -3.53
CA GLY A 54 -3.45 11.55 -2.71
C GLY A 54 -2.37 12.12 -1.77
N SER A 55 -1.80 11.22 -0.97
CA SER A 55 -0.77 11.50 0.01
C SER A 55 -0.06 10.20 0.43
N ARG A 56 1.15 10.34 0.94
CA ARG A 56 1.94 9.26 1.53
C ARG A 56 2.65 9.80 2.75
N LEU A 57 2.56 9.08 3.85
CA LEU A 57 3.14 9.46 5.13
C LEU A 57 3.93 8.30 5.69
N TYR A 58 4.99 8.62 6.42
CA TYR A 58 5.78 7.65 7.16
C TYR A 58 5.66 7.94 8.65
N VAL A 59 5.70 6.89 9.46
CA VAL A 59 5.80 7.07 10.92
C VAL A 59 7.24 7.39 11.27
N THR A 60 7.48 8.43 12.06
CA THR A 60 8.83 8.87 12.46
C THR A 60 9.12 8.58 13.93
N ASP A 61 10.40 8.35 14.23
CA ASP A 61 10.94 8.31 15.59
C ASP A 61 11.83 9.55 15.74
N GLY A 62 11.31 10.60 16.38
CA GLY A 62 11.93 11.93 16.38
C GLY A 62 11.79 12.67 15.06
N GLU A 63 12.73 13.59 14.78
CA GLU A 63 12.70 14.42 13.56
C GLU A 63 13.48 13.86 12.38
N GLU A 64 14.53 13.09 12.63
CA GLU A 64 15.56 12.75 11.64
C GLU A 64 15.50 11.29 11.19
N SER A 65 14.64 10.47 11.80
CA SER A 65 14.52 9.03 11.52
C SER A 65 13.08 8.54 11.42
N TYR A 66 12.86 7.53 10.58
CA TYR A 66 11.63 6.74 10.57
C TYR A 66 11.53 5.85 11.80
N LYS A 67 10.30 5.52 12.17
CA LYS A 67 10.04 4.48 13.15
C LYS A 67 10.24 3.13 12.49
N MET A 68 11.21 2.38 13.00
CA MET A 68 11.55 1.06 12.52
C MET A 68 10.84 -0.01 13.34
N PHE A 69 10.21 -0.97 12.65
CA PHE A 69 9.46 -2.07 13.25
C PHE A 69 10.12 -3.41 12.93
N LYS A 70 10.16 -4.28 13.94
CA LYS A 70 10.51 -5.69 13.81
C LYS A 70 9.23 -6.50 13.96
N LEU A 71 8.83 -7.20 12.89
CA LEU A 71 7.50 -7.80 12.80
C LEU A 71 7.47 -9.28 13.16
N LEU A 72 8.59 -10.01 13.02
CA LEU A 72 8.67 -11.43 13.36
C LEU A 72 8.23 -11.70 14.79
N ASN A 73 7.35 -12.69 14.97
CA ASN A 73 6.79 -13.08 16.26
C ASN A 73 6.08 -11.92 16.97
N ARG A 74 5.46 -11.01 16.20
CA ARG A 74 4.69 -9.88 16.70
C ARG A 74 3.30 -9.82 16.08
N GLU A 75 2.51 -8.95 16.68
CA GLU A 75 1.21 -8.53 16.18
C GLU A 75 1.23 -7.02 15.92
N PHE A 76 0.72 -6.61 14.76
CA PHE A 76 0.47 -5.22 14.42
C PHE A 76 -1.02 -4.97 14.29
N THR A 77 -1.52 -3.93 14.97
CA THR A 77 -2.93 -3.62 15.02
C THR A 77 -3.21 -2.18 14.58
N LEU A 78 -4.25 -2.01 13.75
CA LEU A 78 -4.71 -0.72 13.25
C LEU A 78 -6.24 -0.61 13.36
N ASP A 79 -6.74 0.53 13.85
CA ASP A 79 -8.16 0.89 13.70
C ASP A 79 -8.33 1.64 12.38
N VAL A 80 -9.22 1.18 11.49
CA VAL A 80 -9.51 1.81 10.19
C VAL A 80 -10.97 2.16 9.98
N ASP A 81 -11.20 3.29 9.32
CA ASP A 81 -12.47 3.67 8.72
C ASP A 81 -12.27 3.91 7.21
N VAL A 82 -12.88 3.04 6.42
CA VAL A 82 -12.86 3.06 4.94
C VAL A 82 -14.25 3.28 4.35
N SER A 83 -15.23 3.67 5.17
CA SER A 83 -16.66 3.77 4.78
C SER A 83 -16.92 4.71 3.59
N THR A 84 -16.03 5.68 3.41
CA THR A 84 -16.08 6.68 2.33
C THR A 84 -15.29 6.26 1.08
N LEU A 85 -14.45 5.22 1.17
CA LEU A 85 -13.62 4.78 0.05
C LEU A 85 -14.42 3.98 -0.95
N VAL A 86 -14.70 4.59 -2.09
CA VAL A 86 -15.43 3.98 -3.20
C VAL A 86 -14.52 3.15 -4.10
N CYS A 87 -15.14 2.44 -5.04
CA CYS A 87 -14.43 1.73 -6.10
C CYS A 87 -13.42 2.62 -6.83
N GLY A 88 -12.24 2.07 -7.13
CA GLY A 88 -11.15 2.78 -7.80
C GLY A 88 -10.23 3.57 -6.86
N LEU A 89 -10.53 3.60 -5.56
CA LEU A 89 -9.65 4.14 -4.54
C LEU A 89 -9.03 3.02 -3.69
N ASN A 90 -7.84 3.26 -3.17
CA ASN A 90 -7.12 2.39 -2.25
C ASN A 90 -6.58 3.20 -1.06
N GLY A 91 -7.08 2.94 0.15
CA GLY A 91 -6.44 3.41 1.37
C GLY A 91 -5.51 2.32 1.88
N ALA A 92 -4.20 2.59 1.84
CA ALA A 92 -3.19 1.58 2.11
C ALA A 92 -2.38 1.87 3.38
N VAL A 93 -2.07 0.79 4.11
CA VAL A 93 -1.13 0.77 5.24
C VAL A 93 -0.22 -0.42 5.04
N TYR A 94 1.07 -0.19 4.96
CA TYR A 94 2.04 -1.23 4.62
C TYR A 94 3.42 -0.91 5.19
N PHE A 95 4.29 -1.90 5.17
CA PHE A 95 5.67 -1.77 5.60
C PHE A 95 6.60 -1.94 4.41
N VAL A 96 7.66 -1.14 4.36
CA VAL A 96 8.73 -1.25 3.36
C VAL A 96 10.08 -1.25 4.06
N GLU A 97 11.06 -1.95 3.49
CA GLU A 97 12.41 -2.03 4.05
C GLU A 97 13.26 -0.78 3.72
N MET A 98 12.75 0.40 4.08
CA MET A 98 13.45 1.68 3.90
C MET A 98 14.57 1.87 4.93
N ALA A 99 15.64 2.59 4.54
CA ALA A 99 16.67 3.02 5.47
C ALA A 99 16.12 4.00 6.51
N ALA A 100 16.45 3.81 7.79
CA ALA A 100 15.89 4.58 8.90
C ALA A 100 16.07 6.11 8.77
N MET A 101 17.18 6.57 8.19
CA MET A 101 17.46 7.99 7.97
C MET A 101 16.96 8.49 6.60
N GLY A 102 16.13 7.72 5.89
CA GLY A 102 15.63 8.05 4.55
C GLY A 102 16.73 8.19 3.50
N GLY A 103 17.83 7.45 3.65
CA GLY A 103 18.99 7.50 2.76
C GLY A 103 19.93 8.69 2.99
N LYS A 104 19.71 9.50 4.04
CA LYS A 104 20.58 10.63 4.37
C LYS A 104 22.02 10.16 4.58
N GLY A 105 22.95 10.73 3.83
CA GLY A 105 24.37 10.38 3.90
C GLY A 105 24.76 9.04 3.27
N LEU A 106 23.80 8.25 2.75
CA LEU A 106 24.11 7.08 1.92
C LEU A 106 24.47 7.49 0.48
N GLU A 107 23.88 8.60 0.01
CA GLU A 107 24.30 9.30 -1.22
C GLU A 107 24.93 10.64 -0.85
N GLU A 108 25.98 11.03 -1.58
CA GLU A 108 26.76 12.26 -1.34
C GLU A 108 25.87 13.53 -1.24
N ASN A 109 24.78 13.56 -2.01
CA ASN A 109 23.89 14.71 -2.13
C ASN A 109 22.54 14.56 -1.40
N ASN A 110 22.25 13.42 -0.75
CA ASN A 110 21.03 13.31 0.06
C ASN A 110 21.22 13.90 1.47
N ARG A 111 20.92 15.19 1.60
CA ARG A 111 20.93 15.92 2.88
C ARG A 111 19.56 16.02 3.55
N ALA A 112 18.50 15.69 2.82
CA ALA A 112 17.11 15.86 3.26
C ALA A 112 16.71 14.75 4.26
N GLY A 113 16.84 13.48 3.86
CA GLY A 113 16.58 12.34 4.74
C GLY A 113 15.12 12.16 5.16
N ALA A 114 14.94 11.33 6.20
CA ALA A 114 13.61 10.97 6.72
C ALA A 114 12.77 12.17 7.15
N LYS A 115 13.39 13.26 7.60
CA LYS A 115 12.71 14.53 7.93
C LYS A 115 11.84 15.07 6.78
N TYR A 116 12.24 14.77 5.54
CA TYR A 116 11.56 15.19 4.31
C TYR A 116 10.98 14.01 3.52
N GLY A 117 10.90 12.82 4.11
CA GLY A 117 10.23 11.68 3.48
C GLY A 117 11.01 11.04 2.32
N THR A 118 12.34 11.16 2.29
CA THR A 118 13.18 10.57 1.21
C THR A 118 13.45 9.07 1.43
N GLY A 119 13.97 8.42 0.38
CA GLY A 119 14.45 7.03 0.44
C GLY A 119 13.37 5.98 0.25
N TYR A 120 12.24 6.34 -0.37
CA TYR A 120 11.16 5.40 -0.67
C TYR A 120 11.63 4.30 -1.64
N CYS A 121 11.20 3.09 -1.33
CA CYS A 121 11.33 1.90 -2.15
C CYS A 121 10.10 1.01 -1.85
N ASP A 122 9.76 0.12 -2.76
CA ASP A 122 8.77 -0.93 -2.55
C ASP A 122 9.05 -2.10 -3.51
N ALA A 123 8.23 -3.15 -3.50
CA ALA A 123 8.47 -4.34 -4.31
C ALA A 123 8.19 -4.12 -5.80
N GLN A 124 7.62 -2.98 -6.18
CA GLN A 124 7.37 -2.58 -7.55
C GLN A 124 8.57 -1.88 -8.18
N CYS A 125 9.61 -1.64 -7.39
CA CYS A 125 10.84 -0.96 -7.79
C CYS A 125 10.57 0.42 -8.41
N PRO A 126 9.78 1.29 -7.78
CA PRO A 126 9.26 2.53 -8.35
C PRO A 126 10.37 3.41 -8.88
N HIS A 127 10.06 4.13 -9.96
CA HIS A 127 10.95 5.13 -10.54
C HIS A 127 11.43 6.13 -9.47
N GLU A 128 12.73 6.36 -9.42
CA GLU A 128 13.32 7.26 -8.45
C GLU A 128 12.90 8.71 -8.74
N LYS A 129 12.06 9.29 -7.87
CA LYS A 129 11.46 10.62 -8.09
C LYS A 129 12.46 11.78 -8.19
N PHE A 130 13.68 11.59 -7.70
CA PHE A 130 14.75 12.60 -7.73
C PHE A 130 15.78 12.34 -8.83
N GLU A 131 15.51 11.38 -9.72
CA GLU A 131 16.30 11.10 -10.91
C GLU A 131 15.63 11.70 -12.15
N ARG A 132 16.43 12.29 -13.06
CA ARG A 132 15.92 12.70 -14.37
C ARG A 132 15.67 11.51 -15.29
N ASN A 133 16.42 10.42 -15.09
CA ASN A 133 16.31 9.23 -15.90
C ASN A 133 15.32 8.24 -15.29
N GLU A 134 14.12 8.20 -15.87
CA GLU A 134 13.05 7.25 -15.49
C GLU A 134 13.45 5.78 -15.68
N SER A 135 14.63 5.44 -16.20
CA SER A 135 15.08 4.04 -16.29
C SER A 135 15.54 3.44 -14.95
N HIS A 136 15.71 4.26 -13.91
CA HIS A 136 16.13 3.82 -12.57
C HIS A 136 14.95 3.67 -11.63
N GLY A 137 14.96 2.61 -10.83
CA GLY A 137 14.02 2.40 -9.74
C GLY A 137 14.73 2.05 -8.44
N ILE A 138 13.97 2.00 -7.35
CA ILE A 138 14.47 1.54 -6.05
C ILE A 138 13.58 0.41 -5.53
N CYS A 139 14.12 -0.80 -5.48
CA CYS A 139 13.48 -2.02 -5.01
C CYS A 139 13.71 -2.21 -3.51
N CYS A 140 12.71 -2.72 -2.78
CA CYS A 140 12.91 -3.35 -1.47
C CYS A 140 11.70 -4.21 -1.09
N VAL A 141 11.86 -5.05 -0.06
CA VAL A 141 10.78 -5.90 0.46
C VAL A 141 9.60 -5.03 0.92
N GLU A 142 8.40 -5.48 0.60
CA GLU A 142 7.13 -4.83 0.94
C GLU A 142 6.19 -5.82 1.65
N MET A 143 5.51 -5.34 2.68
CA MET A 143 4.45 -6.07 3.37
C MET A 143 3.18 -5.23 3.42
N ASP A 144 2.25 -5.55 2.55
CA ASP A 144 0.93 -4.94 2.52
C ASP A 144 0.07 -5.46 3.66
N ILE A 145 -0.02 -4.67 4.73
CA ILE A 145 -0.92 -4.99 5.85
C ILE A 145 -2.36 -4.79 5.41
N TRP A 146 -2.63 -3.71 4.69
CA TRP A 146 -3.97 -3.28 4.37
C TRP A 146 -3.96 -2.53 3.06
N GLU A 147 -4.50 -3.15 2.02
CA GLU A 147 -4.92 -2.45 0.81
C GLU A 147 -6.42 -2.59 0.69
N ALA A 148 -7.17 -1.48 0.74
CA ALA A 148 -8.62 -1.59 0.80
C ALA A 148 -9.39 -0.37 0.32
N ASN A 149 -10.65 -0.66 0.00
CA ASN A 149 -11.75 0.29 0.07
C ASN A 149 -12.96 -0.38 0.73
N LYS A 150 -14.14 0.21 0.66
CA LYS A 150 -15.33 -0.37 1.30
C LYS A 150 -15.86 -1.65 0.64
N ARG A 151 -15.30 -2.08 -0.49
CA ARG A 151 -15.78 -3.25 -1.26
C ARG A 151 -14.90 -4.48 -1.07
N ALA A 152 -13.58 -4.31 -1.03
CA ALA A 152 -12.65 -5.40 -0.86
C ALA A 152 -11.41 -4.93 -0.10
N THR A 153 -10.64 -5.91 0.38
CA THR A 153 -9.34 -5.69 1.01
C THR A 153 -8.41 -6.86 0.70
N ALA A 154 -7.10 -6.60 0.66
CA ALA A 154 -6.05 -7.60 0.57
C ALA A 154 -4.97 -7.32 1.62
N PHE A 155 -4.22 -8.37 1.96
CA PHE A 155 -2.92 -8.27 2.61
C PHE A 155 -1.96 -9.23 1.90
N THR A 156 -0.74 -8.75 1.66
CA THR A 156 0.13 -9.33 0.64
C THR A 156 1.60 -9.16 1.03
N PRO A 157 2.35 -10.25 1.29
CA PRO A 157 3.80 -10.20 1.35
C PRO A 157 4.39 -10.17 -0.07
N HIS A 158 5.38 -9.30 -0.26
CA HIS A 158 6.14 -9.14 -1.49
C HIS A 158 7.65 -9.29 -1.19
N PRO A 159 8.19 -10.50 -1.27
CA PRO A 159 9.62 -10.73 -1.07
C PRO A 159 10.46 -10.18 -2.23
N CYS A 160 11.71 -9.85 -1.94
CA CYS A 160 12.71 -9.40 -2.91
C CYS A 160 14.02 -10.13 -2.67
N SER A 161 14.80 -10.35 -3.72
CA SER A 161 16.16 -10.91 -3.59
C SER A 161 17.21 -9.87 -3.18
N THR A 162 16.80 -8.84 -2.42
CA THR A 162 17.61 -7.67 -2.05
C THR A 162 17.53 -7.47 -0.55
N VAL A 163 18.62 -7.01 0.07
CA VAL A 163 18.63 -6.59 1.47
C VAL A 163 18.54 -5.07 1.52
N GLY A 164 17.41 -4.54 2.01
CA GLY A 164 17.15 -3.11 2.07
C GLY A 164 16.99 -2.43 0.70
N PRO A 165 16.99 -1.08 0.67
CA PRO A 165 16.75 -0.32 -0.55
C PRO A 165 17.86 -0.53 -1.57
N THR A 166 17.50 -1.06 -2.74
CA THR A 166 18.44 -1.37 -3.82
C THR A 166 18.04 -0.65 -5.10
N ARG A 167 18.96 0.16 -5.65
CA ARG A 167 18.78 0.76 -6.96
C ARG A 167 18.83 -0.32 -8.04
N CYS A 168 17.95 -0.20 -9.03
CA CYS A 168 17.85 -1.11 -10.16
C CYS A 168 17.79 -0.32 -11.48
N THR A 169 18.04 -1.00 -12.59
CA THR A 169 17.80 -0.48 -13.94
C THR A 169 17.24 -1.53 -14.86
N GLY A 170 16.38 -1.13 -15.80
CA GLY A 170 15.87 -2.03 -16.83
C GLY A 170 15.22 -3.28 -16.25
N ILE A 171 15.66 -4.45 -16.70
CA ILE A 171 15.03 -5.72 -16.31
C ILE A 171 15.16 -6.04 -14.82
N ASP A 172 16.19 -5.52 -14.13
CA ASP A 172 16.34 -5.69 -12.68
C ASP A 172 15.21 -4.98 -11.91
N CYS A 173 14.69 -3.87 -12.44
CA CYS A 173 13.49 -3.24 -11.91
C CYS A 173 12.20 -3.95 -12.32
N GLY A 174 12.29 -5.01 -13.12
CA GLY A 174 11.16 -5.59 -13.85
C GLY A 174 10.61 -4.64 -14.92
N TYR A 175 11.46 -3.78 -15.49
CA TYR A 175 11.11 -2.93 -16.64
C TYR A 175 11.53 -3.61 -17.93
N GLY A 176 10.62 -3.66 -18.89
CA GLY A 176 10.88 -4.23 -20.22
C GLY A 176 9.63 -4.15 -21.09
N ALA A 177 9.83 -4.24 -22.40
CA ALA A 177 8.73 -4.29 -23.36
C ALA A 177 8.08 -5.68 -23.46
N GLU A 178 8.76 -6.70 -22.94
CA GLU A 178 8.27 -8.09 -22.91
C GLU A 178 7.20 -8.26 -21.83
N ASP A 179 6.17 -9.04 -22.14
CA ASP A 179 5.03 -9.29 -21.25
C ASP A 179 5.46 -9.90 -19.89
N ASP A 180 6.62 -10.55 -19.84
CA ASP A 180 7.14 -11.23 -18.65
C ASP A 180 8.20 -10.45 -17.86
N ALA A 181 8.51 -9.20 -18.26
CA ALA A 181 9.51 -8.38 -17.57
C ALA A 181 9.20 -8.20 -16.08
N ARG A 182 7.91 -8.14 -15.73
CA ARG A 182 7.38 -8.07 -14.36
C ARG A 182 7.94 -9.15 -13.43
N TRP A 183 8.15 -10.36 -13.94
CA TRP A 183 8.62 -11.53 -13.15
C TRP A 183 10.11 -11.82 -13.32
N LYS A 184 10.85 -10.93 -13.98
CA LYS A 184 12.31 -11.04 -14.17
C LYS A 184 13.11 -10.10 -13.26
N GLY A 185 12.43 -9.13 -12.62
CA GLY A 185 13.05 -8.17 -11.72
C GLY A 185 13.48 -8.76 -10.38
N LEU A 186 14.04 -7.89 -9.54
CA LEU A 186 14.57 -8.22 -8.22
C LEU A 186 13.49 -8.59 -7.19
N CYS A 187 12.29 -8.03 -7.34
CA CYS A 187 11.19 -8.17 -6.39
C CYS A 187 9.99 -8.92 -6.97
N ASP A 188 9.25 -9.61 -6.11
CA ASP A 188 7.95 -10.17 -6.42
C ASP A 188 6.90 -9.04 -6.48
N LYS A 189 6.59 -8.64 -7.71
CA LYS A 189 5.62 -7.56 -7.92
C LYS A 189 4.18 -7.98 -7.68
N ASP A 190 3.85 -9.27 -7.72
CA ASP A 190 2.48 -9.76 -7.54
C ASP A 190 2.17 -10.05 -6.08
N GLY A 191 3.13 -10.62 -5.37
CA GLY A 191 2.98 -11.04 -3.99
C GLY A 191 2.14 -12.31 -3.85
N CYS A 192 1.96 -12.72 -2.59
CA CYS A 192 1.03 -13.79 -2.20
C CYS A 192 -0.21 -13.24 -1.49
N ASP A 193 -1.17 -12.77 -2.26
CA ASP A 193 -2.31 -12.01 -1.74
C ASP A 193 -3.38 -12.88 -1.06
N MET A 194 -3.89 -12.38 0.06
CA MET A 194 -5.08 -12.89 0.70
C MET A 194 -6.20 -11.85 0.66
N ASN A 195 -7.15 -12.07 -0.26
CA ASN A 195 -8.38 -11.32 -0.40
C ASN A 195 -9.58 -12.27 -0.25
N ALA A 196 -10.39 -12.09 0.79
CA ALA A 196 -11.53 -12.99 1.07
C ALA A 196 -12.49 -13.16 -0.13
N TYR A 197 -12.74 -12.10 -0.90
CA TYR A 197 -13.59 -12.17 -2.08
C TYR A 197 -12.92 -12.96 -3.21
N ARG A 198 -11.62 -12.73 -3.45
CA ARG A 198 -10.82 -13.49 -4.44
C ARG A 198 -10.74 -14.97 -4.08
N MET A 199 -10.72 -15.28 -2.78
CA MET A 199 -10.79 -16.64 -2.21
C MET A 199 -12.20 -17.24 -2.15
N GLY A 200 -13.19 -16.57 -2.77
CA GLY A 200 -14.56 -17.08 -2.95
C GLY A 200 -15.54 -16.73 -1.82
N ASN A 201 -15.08 -16.14 -0.72
CA ASN A 201 -15.94 -15.73 0.38
C ASN A 201 -16.53 -14.31 0.15
N LYS A 202 -17.57 -14.25 -0.69
CA LYS A 202 -18.14 -12.99 -1.17
C LYS A 202 -18.89 -12.16 -0.12
N ASN A 203 -19.26 -12.75 1.01
CA ASN A 203 -20.02 -12.09 2.09
C ASN A 203 -19.17 -11.86 3.35
N PHE A 204 -17.85 -12.00 3.27
CA PHE A 204 -16.98 -11.79 4.42
C PHE A 204 -16.79 -10.32 4.76
N TYR A 205 -16.38 -9.50 3.79
CA TYR A 205 -16.02 -8.09 3.95
C TYR A 205 -16.77 -7.24 2.93
N GLY A 206 -17.47 -6.19 3.38
CA GLY A 206 -18.18 -5.32 2.46
C GLY A 206 -19.13 -4.32 3.11
N ASN A 207 -19.77 -3.52 2.25
CA ASN A 207 -20.56 -2.36 2.64
C ASN A 207 -22.00 -2.76 3.03
N GLY A 208 -22.21 -3.05 4.32
CA GLY A 208 -23.53 -3.35 4.90
C GLY A 208 -23.46 -4.38 6.02
N SER A 209 -24.53 -4.45 6.82
CA SER A 209 -24.63 -5.36 7.96
C SER A 209 -24.73 -6.85 7.61
N ASP A 210 -24.96 -7.17 6.34
CA ASP A 210 -25.02 -8.56 5.85
C ASP A 210 -23.62 -9.18 5.70
N PHE A 211 -22.56 -8.37 5.72
CA PHE A 211 -21.18 -8.83 5.70
C PHE A 211 -20.70 -9.14 7.11
N ARG A 212 -19.79 -10.13 7.26
CA ARG A 212 -19.20 -10.45 8.57
C ARG A 212 -18.36 -9.29 9.11
N VAL A 213 -17.70 -8.54 8.23
CA VAL A 213 -16.99 -7.29 8.49
C VAL A 213 -17.70 -6.18 7.70
N ASP A 214 -18.41 -5.31 8.42
CA ASP A 214 -19.27 -4.25 7.87
C ASP A 214 -18.46 -2.96 7.65
N THR A 215 -18.15 -2.64 6.40
CA THR A 215 -17.32 -1.48 6.04
C THR A 215 -18.06 -0.14 6.16
N THR A 216 -19.35 -0.12 6.53
CA THR A 216 -20.05 1.12 6.89
C THR A 216 -19.56 1.72 8.21
N LYS A 217 -18.80 0.94 8.98
CA LYS A 217 -18.32 1.30 10.32
C LYS A 217 -16.81 1.10 10.42
N PRO A 218 -16.15 1.80 11.37
CA PRO A 218 -14.77 1.50 11.70
C PRO A 218 -14.58 0.05 12.14
N MET A 219 -13.37 -0.47 11.98
CA MET A 219 -12.96 -1.79 12.43
C MET A 219 -11.53 -1.76 12.93
N THR A 220 -11.17 -2.67 13.82
CA THR A 220 -9.78 -2.97 14.14
C THR A 220 -9.32 -4.12 13.23
N VAL A 221 -8.17 -3.97 12.61
CA VAL A 221 -7.49 -4.97 11.80
C VAL A 221 -6.24 -5.40 12.55
N VAL A 222 -6.08 -6.69 12.73
CA VAL A 222 -4.99 -7.31 13.47
C VAL A 222 -4.24 -8.23 12.53
N THR A 223 -2.92 -8.08 12.46
CA THR A 223 -2.03 -8.90 11.62
C THR A 223 -0.94 -9.50 12.49
N GLN A 224 -0.84 -10.82 12.48
CA GLN A 224 0.13 -11.59 13.28
C GLN A 224 1.14 -12.25 12.35
N PHE A 225 2.40 -12.21 12.74
CA PHE A 225 3.53 -12.77 12.00
C PHE A 225 4.13 -13.92 12.80
N HIS A 226 3.68 -15.13 12.50
CA HIS A 226 4.12 -16.32 13.22
C HIS A 226 5.42 -16.85 12.64
N THR A 227 6.36 -17.18 13.51
CA THR A 227 7.66 -17.76 13.15
C THR A 227 7.69 -19.27 13.38
N SER A 228 8.62 -19.95 12.72
CA SER A 228 8.74 -21.41 12.70
C SER A 228 8.85 -22.06 14.08
N ASP A 229 9.41 -21.35 15.06
CA ASP A 229 9.67 -21.83 16.42
C ASP A 229 9.03 -20.93 17.50
N GLY A 230 8.26 -19.92 17.10
CA GLY A 230 7.65 -18.95 18.02
C GLY A 230 8.64 -18.00 18.69
N THR A 231 9.85 -17.85 18.14
CA THR A 231 10.87 -16.88 18.59
C THR A 231 11.02 -15.73 17.60
N ASP A 232 11.75 -14.69 17.98
CA ASP A 232 11.96 -13.51 17.13
C ASP A 232 13.00 -13.78 16.03
N GLU A 233 13.76 -14.86 16.17
CA GLU A 233 14.83 -15.31 15.27
C GLU A 233 14.37 -16.41 14.30
N GLY A 234 13.22 -17.04 14.57
CA GLY A 234 12.63 -18.01 13.65
C GLY A 234 12.16 -17.35 12.35
N HIS A 235 12.21 -18.08 11.23
CA HIS A 235 11.73 -17.56 9.96
C HIS A 235 10.21 -17.45 9.94
N LEU A 236 9.68 -16.49 9.17
CA LEU A 236 8.25 -16.28 8.99
C LEU A 236 7.60 -17.49 8.30
N VAL A 237 6.55 -18.05 8.89
CA VAL A 237 5.84 -19.22 8.35
C VAL A 237 4.34 -18.99 8.11
N GLU A 238 3.74 -18.03 8.82
CA GLU A 238 2.32 -17.71 8.65
C GLU A 238 2.03 -16.24 8.95
N ILE A 239 1.30 -15.58 8.04
CA ILE A 239 0.69 -14.27 8.29
C ILE A 239 -0.81 -14.47 8.51
N ARG A 240 -1.27 -14.18 9.72
CA ARG A 240 -2.66 -14.37 10.13
C ARG A 240 -3.39 -13.04 10.29
N ARG A 241 -4.64 -13.01 9.83
CA ARG A 241 -5.52 -11.84 9.89
C ARG A 241 -6.72 -12.07 10.81
N LEU A 242 -6.97 -11.11 11.71
CA LEU A 242 -8.20 -10.99 12.48
C LEU A 242 -8.79 -9.59 12.32
N TYR A 243 -10.09 -9.49 12.58
CA TYR A 243 -10.80 -8.22 12.70
C TYR A 243 -11.47 -8.13 14.07
N VAL A 244 -11.60 -6.92 14.61
CA VAL A 244 -12.49 -6.65 15.74
C VAL A 244 -13.49 -5.59 15.32
N GLN A 245 -14.77 -5.92 15.39
CA GLN A 245 -15.84 -4.98 15.11
C GLN A 245 -16.98 -5.17 16.10
N ASN A 246 -17.47 -4.07 16.68
CA ASN A 246 -18.49 -4.08 17.73
C ASN A 246 -18.12 -5.00 18.93
N GLY A 247 -16.84 -5.01 19.31
CA GLY A 247 -16.32 -5.85 20.40
C GLY A 247 -16.20 -7.34 20.08
N LYS A 248 -16.50 -7.78 18.85
CA LYS A 248 -16.40 -9.17 18.43
C LYS A 248 -15.14 -9.41 17.61
N VAL A 249 -14.36 -10.41 18.01
CA VAL A 249 -13.23 -10.94 17.22
C VAL A 249 -13.77 -11.80 16.07
N ILE A 250 -13.26 -11.54 14.88
CA ILE A 250 -13.65 -12.19 13.62
C ILE A 250 -12.37 -12.66 12.95
N ALA A 251 -12.15 -13.98 12.91
CA ALA A 251 -11.05 -14.55 12.12
C ALA A 251 -11.30 -14.31 10.62
N HIS A 252 -10.22 -14.17 9.85
CA HIS A 252 -10.32 -14.12 8.39
C HIS A 252 -11.05 -15.37 7.84
N ALA A 253 -11.75 -15.20 6.73
CA ALA A 253 -12.43 -16.32 6.08
C ALA A 253 -11.43 -17.30 5.47
N ASP A 254 -11.73 -18.60 5.60
CA ASP A 254 -11.07 -19.62 4.79
C ASP A 254 -11.49 -19.50 3.31
N SER A 255 -10.59 -19.90 2.42
CA SER A 255 -10.89 -20.09 1.01
C SER A 255 -12.04 -21.09 0.80
N THR A 256 -12.94 -20.77 -0.12
CA THR A 256 -13.99 -21.68 -0.59
C THR A 256 -13.70 -22.26 -1.97
N LEU A 257 -12.52 -21.96 -2.54
CA LEU A 257 -12.13 -22.43 -3.87
C LEU A 257 -11.52 -23.83 -3.81
N PRO A 258 -11.93 -24.77 -4.68
CA PRO A 258 -11.32 -26.10 -4.74
C PRO A 258 -9.80 -26.01 -4.96
N GLY A 259 -9.04 -26.74 -4.15
CA GLY A 259 -7.58 -26.79 -4.22
C GLY A 259 -6.85 -25.76 -3.35
N ILE A 260 -7.55 -24.74 -2.82
CA ILE A 260 -6.96 -23.72 -1.93
C ILE A 260 -7.59 -23.86 -0.54
N GLN A 261 -6.77 -24.00 0.50
CA GLN A 261 -7.23 -24.21 1.89
C GLN A 261 -6.73 -23.12 2.83
N GLY A 262 -7.52 -22.83 3.87
CA GLY A 262 -7.16 -21.90 4.95
C GLY A 262 -7.47 -20.43 4.67
N GLY A 263 -7.34 -19.62 5.71
CA GLY A 263 -7.58 -18.17 5.73
C GLY A 263 -6.37 -17.35 6.19
N ALA A 264 -5.16 -17.92 6.08
CA ALA A 264 -3.89 -17.28 6.41
C ALA A 264 -2.90 -17.47 5.26
N VAL A 265 -1.93 -16.56 5.15
CA VAL A 265 -0.87 -16.66 4.14
C VAL A 265 0.22 -17.58 4.68
N THR A 266 0.46 -18.67 3.96
CA THR A 266 1.52 -19.67 4.21
C THR A 266 2.09 -20.07 2.85
N ASP A 267 3.30 -20.62 2.79
CA ASP A 267 3.86 -21.09 1.52
C ASP A 267 2.98 -22.14 0.82
N LYS A 268 2.33 -23.01 1.60
CA LYS A 268 1.37 -23.98 1.09
C LYS A 268 0.15 -23.29 0.46
N PHE A 269 -0.37 -22.25 1.10
CA PHE A 269 -1.46 -21.44 0.55
C PHE A 269 -1.01 -20.76 -0.74
N CYS A 270 0.16 -20.09 -0.76
CA CYS A 270 0.68 -19.37 -1.92
C CYS A 270 0.82 -20.29 -3.14
N ASN A 271 1.48 -21.44 -2.98
CA ASN A 271 1.68 -22.41 -4.06
C ASN A 271 0.34 -22.91 -4.62
N ALA A 272 -0.60 -23.24 -3.74
CA ALA A 272 -1.92 -23.72 -4.14
C ALA A 272 -2.74 -22.63 -4.85
N GLN A 273 -2.68 -21.40 -4.33
CA GLN A 273 -3.38 -20.24 -4.86
C GLN A 273 -2.89 -19.88 -6.27
N LYS A 274 -1.57 -19.75 -6.44
CA LYS A 274 -0.95 -19.47 -7.74
C LYS A 274 -1.24 -20.58 -8.75
N ALA A 275 -1.14 -21.85 -8.34
CA ALA A 275 -1.43 -22.99 -9.22
C ALA A 275 -2.91 -23.05 -9.66
N VAL A 276 -3.85 -22.80 -8.75
CA VAL A 276 -5.29 -22.79 -9.07
C VAL A 276 -5.68 -21.62 -9.96
N PHE A 277 -5.02 -20.47 -9.79
CA PHE A 277 -5.26 -19.29 -10.63
C PHE A 277 -4.51 -19.32 -11.97
N GLY A 278 -3.46 -20.13 -12.07
CA GLY A 278 -2.57 -20.14 -13.24
C GLY A 278 -1.64 -18.92 -13.27
N ASP A 279 -1.40 -18.31 -12.11
CA ASP A 279 -0.50 -17.17 -11.94
C ASP A 279 0.96 -17.67 -11.88
N ILE A 280 1.90 -16.83 -12.31
CA ILE A 280 3.34 -17.13 -12.16
C ILE A 280 3.69 -17.03 -10.67
N ASP A 281 4.32 -18.08 -10.13
CA ASP A 281 4.74 -18.13 -8.72
C ASP A 281 6.11 -17.46 -8.53
N HIS A 282 6.13 -16.13 -8.74
CA HIS A 282 7.34 -15.33 -8.50
C HIS A 282 7.65 -15.17 -7.01
N HIS A 283 6.63 -15.22 -6.16
CA HIS A 283 6.77 -15.32 -4.70
C HIS A 283 7.70 -16.47 -4.30
N GLN A 284 7.48 -17.67 -4.87
CA GLN A 284 8.39 -18.80 -4.70
C GLN A 284 9.79 -18.51 -5.24
N ALA A 285 9.90 -17.94 -6.43
CA ALA A 285 11.19 -17.63 -7.05
C ALA A 285 12.00 -16.57 -6.26
N LYS A 286 11.33 -15.79 -5.41
CA LYS A 286 11.91 -14.77 -4.54
C LYS A 286 12.07 -15.19 -3.08
N GLY A 287 12.05 -16.49 -2.80
CA GLY A 287 12.40 -17.01 -1.48
C GLY A 287 11.23 -17.07 -0.48
N ARG A 288 9.99 -16.83 -0.96
CA ARG A 288 8.75 -17.08 -0.22
C ARG A 288 8.61 -16.26 1.06
N LEU A 289 7.89 -16.78 2.06
CA LEU A 289 7.76 -16.13 3.37
C LEU A 289 9.07 -16.09 4.14
N GLU A 290 9.98 -17.06 3.95
CA GLU A 290 11.28 -17.07 4.61
C GLU A 290 12.09 -15.82 4.24
N GLU A 291 12.23 -15.53 2.94
CA GLU A 291 12.91 -14.30 2.48
C GLU A 291 12.09 -13.03 2.80
N HIS A 292 10.75 -13.11 2.78
CA HIS A 292 9.90 -11.97 3.18
C HIS A 292 10.09 -11.56 4.63
N GLY A 293 10.28 -12.54 5.52
CA GLY A 293 10.65 -12.32 6.91
C GLY A 293 11.98 -11.58 7.07
N GLY A 294 12.77 -11.53 6.00
CA GLY A 294 14.01 -10.79 5.88
C GLY A 294 15.12 -11.31 6.80
N ASP A 295 16.19 -10.52 6.87
CA ASP A 295 17.18 -10.63 7.93
C ASP A 295 16.47 -10.43 9.29
N PRO A 296 16.74 -11.20 10.35
CA PRO A 296 16.25 -10.92 11.71
C PRO A 296 16.60 -9.51 12.23
N GLU A 297 17.58 -8.85 11.61
CA GLU A 297 17.93 -7.45 11.81
C GLU A 297 17.21 -6.47 10.88
N ALA A 298 16.55 -6.94 9.82
CA ALA A 298 15.74 -6.13 8.91
C ALA A 298 14.69 -5.36 9.71
N ARG A 299 14.62 -4.08 9.38
CA ARG A 299 13.82 -3.08 10.06
C ARG A 299 12.93 -2.46 9.01
N HIS A 300 11.62 -2.58 9.17
CA HIS A 300 10.70 -2.00 8.21
C HIS A 300 10.22 -0.63 8.68
N GLY A 301 10.20 0.34 7.78
CA GLY A 301 9.49 1.59 7.98
C GLY A 301 7.99 1.36 7.78
N LEU A 302 7.16 1.89 8.69
CA LEU A 302 5.71 1.90 8.51
C LEU A 302 5.29 3.06 7.62
N GLU A 303 4.55 2.73 6.57
CA GLU A 303 4.02 3.66 5.61
C GLU A 303 2.49 3.65 5.60
N LEU A 304 1.94 4.85 5.46
CA LEU A 304 0.52 5.14 5.35
C LEU A 304 0.30 5.87 4.03
N VAL A 305 -0.26 5.20 3.03
CA VAL A 305 -0.63 5.83 1.77
C VAL A 305 -2.10 6.18 1.75
N GLY A 306 -2.35 7.48 1.72
CA GLY A 306 -3.64 8.04 1.43
C GLY A 306 -3.87 8.12 -0.08
N LEU A 307 -4.52 7.10 -0.64
CA LEU A 307 -5.33 7.23 -1.85
C LEU A 307 -4.56 7.63 -3.11
N GLY A 308 -3.85 6.66 -3.70
CA GLY A 308 -3.44 6.69 -5.09
C GLY A 308 -4.50 6.08 -6.04
N ARG A 309 -4.42 6.41 -7.34
CA ARG A 309 -4.99 5.52 -8.37
C ARG A 309 -4.17 4.23 -8.35
N LEU A 310 -4.86 3.10 -8.32
CA LEU A 310 -4.30 1.75 -8.20
C LEU A 310 -3.22 1.50 -9.27
N LEU A 311 -2.00 1.16 -8.85
CA LEU A 311 -0.86 0.90 -9.74
C LEU A 311 -0.66 -0.58 -10.08
N HIS A 312 -1.40 -1.52 -9.45
CA HIS A 312 -1.21 -2.96 -9.66
C HIS A 312 -2.45 -3.67 -10.21
N PRO A 313 -2.31 -4.61 -11.17
CA PRO A 313 -3.43 -5.37 -11.71
C PRO A 313 -3.78 -6.66 -10.93
N ASP A 314 -2.84 -7.32 -10.25
CA ASP A 314 -3.04 -8.74 -9.87
C ASP A 314 -3.57 -8.98 -8.44
N ALA A 315 -3.01 -8.37 -7.39
CA ALA A 315 -3.65 -8.33 -6.06
C ALA A 315 -4.97 -7.51 -6.08
N MET A 316 -5.01 -6.52 -6.98
CA MET A 316 -6.16 -5.64 -7.20
C MET A 316 -7.18 -6.18 -8.18
N ALA A 317 -6.90 -7.30 -8.84
CA ALA A 317 -7.89 -8.02 -9.61
C ALA A 317 -9.14 -8.20 -8.74
N GLY A 318 -9.01 -8.57 -7.46
CA GLY A 318 -10.14 -8.64 -6.52
C GLY A 318 -10.85 -7.30 -6.24
N LEU A 319 -10.12 -6.20 -6.13
CA LEU A 319 -10.65 -4.85 -5.91
C LEU A 319 -11.32 -4.27 -7.17
N HIS A 320 -10.81 -4.58 -8.37
CA HIS A 320 -11.42 -4.29 -9.67
C HIS A 320 -12.59 -5.24 -10.01
N PHE A 321 -12.48 -6.54 -9.74
CA PHE A 321 -13.50 -7.58 -9.97
C PHE A 321 -14.68 -7.45 -9.00
N SER A 322 -14.47 -6.94 -7.78
CA SER A 322 -15.57 -6.56 -6.88
C SER A 322 -16.30 -5.29 -7.35
N CYS A 323 -15.66 -4.44 -8.17
CA CYS A 323 -16.18 -3.15 -8.62
C CYS A 323 -16.69 -3.13 -10.07
N ARG A 324 -16.33 -4.12 -10.90
CA ARG A 324 -16.93 -4.40 -12.21
C ARG A 324 -17.35 -5.85 -12.30
N SER A 325 -18.59 -6.10 -12.69
CA SER A 325 -19.07 -7.43 -13.07
C SER A 325 -18.41 -7.83 -14.40
N PHE A 326 -17.18 -8.37 -14.36
CA PHE A 326 -16.58 -8.99 -15.52
C PHE A 326 -17.26 -10.34 -15.75
N ARG A 327 -18.15 -10.42 -16.74
CA ARG A 327 -18.57 -11.69 -17.32
C ARG A 327 -17.42 -12.21 -18.19
N GLN A 328 -16.44 -12.86 -17.58
CA GLN A 328 -15.67 -13.87 -18.29
C GLN A 328 -15.58 -15.12 -17.42
N ARG A 329 -15.93 -16.25 -18.03
CA ARG A 329 -15.77 -17.58 -17.45
C ARG A 329 -14.27 -17.82 -17.16
N PRO A 330 -13.94 -18.67 -16.19
CA PRO A 330 -12.55 -19.03 -15.93
C PRO A 330 -11.94 -19.59 -17.22
N SER A 331 -10.68 -19.22 -17.46
CA SER A 331 -9.80 -19.70 -18.53
C SER A 331 -10.17 -19.36 -19.99
N ARG A 332 -9.51 -18.32 -20.53
CA ARG A 332 -8.83 -18.32 -21.84
C ARG A 332 -8.20 -16.94 -22.12
N CYS A 333 -6.88 -16.83 -21.97
CA CYS A 333 -6.11 -15.81 -22.67
C CYS A 333 -6.23 -16.06 -24.16
N GLY A 334 -6.87 -15.13 -24.86
CA GLY A 334 -6.90 -15.04 -26.31
C GLY A 334 -6.41 -13.65 -26.70
N THR A 335 -5.32 -13.64 -27.46
CA THR A 335 -4.69 -12.49 -28.11
C THR A 335 -5.72 -11.44 -28.58
N GLY A 336 -5.78 -10.31 -27.88
CA GLY A 336 -6.65 -9.19 -28.21
C GLY A 336 -6.21 -7.96 -27.44
N SER A 337 -5.78 -6.95 -28.18
CA SER A 337 -5.26 -5.67 -27.72
C SER A 337 -6.02 -5.09 -26.51
N LEU A 338 -5.29 -4.80 -25.43
CA LEU A 338 -5.73 -3.97 -24.31
C LEU A 338 -6.17 -2.59 -24.86
N PRO A 339 -7.38 -2.10 -24.57
CA PRO A 339 -7.74 -0.74 -24.91
C PRO A 339 -6.93 0.23 -24.03
N ARG A 340 -6.14 1.08 -24.69
CA ARG A 340 -5.36 2.17 -24.10
C ARG A 340 -6.21 3.01 -23.17
N LEU A 341 -5.82 3.07 -21.90
CA LEU A 341 -6.27 4.09 -20.95
C LEU A 341 -5.04 4.76 -20.30
N ASP A 342 -4.09 5.13 -21.15
CA ASP A 342 -3.03 6.06 -20.80
C ASP A 342 -3.27 7.35 -21.57
N GLN A 343 -3.80 8.39 -20.92
CA GLN A 343 -3.41 9.80 -21.08
C GLN A 343 -4.01 10.66 -19.94
N PRO A 344 -3.23 11.58 -19.33
CA PRO A 344 -3.66 12.43 -18.22
C PRO A 344 -4.31 13.77 -18.63
N SER A 345 -4.89 13.90 -19.83
CA SER A 345 -5.53 15.14 -20.26
C SER A 345 -6.83 14.88 -21.02
N GLY A 346 -7.96 15.24 -20.42
CA GLY A 346 -9.25 15.26 -21.13
C GLY A 346 -10.46 14.69 -20.40
N LEU A 347 -10.67 15.06 -19.14
CA LEU A 347 -12.04 15.10 -18.62
C LEU A 347 -12.34 16.56 -18.27
N ARG A 348 -12.66 17.34 -19.32
CA ARG A 348 -13.42 18.56 -19.11
C ARG A 348 -14.76 18.17 -18.50
N GLN A 349 -15.17 18.98 -17.54
CA GLN A 349 -16.51 19.05 -16.97
C GLN A 349 -17.59 18.88 -18.05
N GLU A 350 -18.75 18.39 -17.60
CA GLU A 350 -20.03 18.26 -18.33
C GLU A 350 -20.28 16.88 -18.97
N SER A 351 -20.96 15.99 -18.22
CA SER A 351 -22.07 15.13 -18.72
C SER A 351 -22.50 14.00 -17.78
N LEU A 352 -21.86 13.78 -16.62
CA LEU A 352 -22.27 12.72 -15.68
C LEU A 352 -23.05 13.22 -14.45
N GLN A 353 -23.59 14.44 -14.50
CA GLN A 353 -24.27 15.10 -13.36
C GLN A 353 -25.80 15.12 -13.43
N GLN A 354 -26.45 14.25 -14.21
CA GLN A 354 -27.94 14.22 -14.31
C GLN A 354 -28.61 12.88 -13.94
N GLY A 355 -27.89 11.90 -13.39
CA GLY A 355 -28.44 10.56 -13.17
C GLY A 355 -28.70 10.09 -11.74
N LEU A 356 -28.26 10.80 -10.69
CA LEU A 356 -28.29 10.29 -9.30
C LEU A 356 -28.73 11.30 -8.24
N CYS A 357 -29.44 12.35 -8.65
CA CYS A 357 -30.02 13.32 -7.73
C CYS A 357 -31.48 12.95 -7.42
N LYS A 358 -31.68 11.94 -6.57
CA LYS A 358 -32.87 11.75 -5.72
C LYS A 358 -32.64 10.53 -4.82
N VAL A 359 -32.86 10.75 -3.52
CA VAL A 359 -32.90 9.82 -2.37
C VAL A 359 -31.70 10.00 -1.43
N TYR A 360 -32.04 10.17 -0.15
CA TYR A 360 -31.20 10.44 1.04
C TYR A 360 -31.04 11.91 1.46
N LYS A 361 -32.17 12.60 1.64
CA LYS A 361 -32.35 13.55 2.76
C LYS A 361 -33.03 12.79 3.90
N HIS A 362 -32.26 12.45 4.93
CA HIS A 362 -32.64 12.29 6.35
C HIS A 362 -31.75 11.22 7.01
N GLN A 363 -30.69 11.66 7.70
CA GLN A 363 -30.28 11.21 9.04
C GLN A 363 -28.94 11.85 9.40
N VAL A 364 -28.98 13.13 9.79
CA VAL A 364 -27.92 13.77 10.56
C VAL A 364 -28.58 14.33 11.81
N ARG A 365 -28.59 13.54 12.89
CA ARG A 365 -28.76 13.98 14.28
C ARG A 365 -28.72 12.78 15.22
N ARG A 366 -27.60 12.65 15.95
CA ARG A 366 -27.42 12.12 17.33
C ARG A 366 -26.14 11.31 17.41
N TYR A 367 -25.02 11.97 17.71
CA TYR A 367 -23.97 11.40 18.56
C TYR A 367 -23.30 12.55 19.32
N ARG A 368 -23.98 13.00 20.38
CA ARG A 368 -23.36 13.67 21.53
C ARG A 368 -23.77 12.82 22.72
N HIS A 369 -22.85 12.02 23.24
CA HIS A 369 -22.57 11.85 24.66
C HIS A 369 -21.74 10.58 24.94
N HIS A 370 -20.75 10.78 25.82
CA HIS A 370 -20.01 9.81 26.64
C HIS A 370 -18.84 9.09 25.98
N LEU A 371 -17.63 9.63 26.21
CA LEU A 371 -16.52 8.96 26.91
C LEU A 371 -15.64 10.06 27.52
N ARG A 372 -15.91 10.43 28.78
CA ARG A 372 -14.93 11.05 29.67
C ARG A 372 -14.47 9.92 30.60
N THR A 373 -13.21 9.55 30.50
CA THR A 373 -12.48 8.84 31.55
C THR A 373 -11.17 9.59 31.71
N ASP A 374 -10.98 10.14 32.90
CA ASP A 374 -9.85 10.95 33.32
C ASP A 374 -8.63 10.06 33.57
N GLU A 375 -7.95 9.61 32.51
CA GLU A 375 -6.54 9.18 32.58
C GLU A 375 -5.88 9.57 31.25
N GLY A 376 -4.74 10.26 31.30
CA GLY A 376 -4.01 10.73 30.12
C GLY A 376 -3.62 9.57 29.19
N PRO A 377 -3.41 9.82 27.88
CA PRO A 377 -3.13 8.74 26.94
C PRO A 377 -1.79 8.07 27.27
N THR A 378 -1.85 6.87 27.85
CA THR A 378 -0.81 5.86 27.71
C THR A 378 -0.80 5.40 26.25
N ILE A 379 0.26 5.75 25.53
CA ILE A 379 0.47 5.30 24.15
C ILE A 379 0.84 3.82 24.20
N ASP A 380 -0.10 2.95 23.82
CA ASP A 380 0.23 1.59 23.41
C ASP A 380 0.89 1.67 22.03
N ILE A 381 2.19 1.38 21.99
CA ILE A 381 3.05 1.47 20.80
C ILE A 381 2.63 0.51 19.66
N ASN A 382 1.66 -0.39 19.90
CA ASN A 382 1.21 -1.42 18.95
C ASN A 382 -0.14 -1.12 18.28
N ARG A 383 -0.74 0.05 18.52
CA ARG A 383 -2.07 0.38 17.97
C ARG A 383 -2.09 1.74 17.25
N ALA A 384 -2.17 1.70 15.92
CA ALA A 384 -2.40 2.89 15.10
C ALA A 384 -3.90 3.14 14.88
N ARG A 385 -4.33 4.41 14.75
CA ARG A 385 -5.68 4.77 14.28
C ARG A 385 -5.60 5.54 12.98
N VAL A 386 -6.24 5.03 11.93
CA VAL A 386 -6.20 5.59 10.58
C VAL A 386 -7.62 5.76 10.06
N ARG A 387 -7.91 6.90 9.45
CA ARG A 387 -9.18 7.18 8.79
C ARG A 387 -8.90 7.61 7.37
N PHE A 388 -9.58 7.01 6.41
CA PHE A 388 -9.50 7.43 5.02
C PHE A 388 -10.77 8.17 4.62
N ALA A 389 -10.62 9.34 4.01
CA ALA A 389 -11.72 10.21 3.63
C ALA A 389 -11.74 10.40 2.09
N GLY A 390 -12.63 9.66 1.42
CA GLY A 390 -13.01 9.93 0.04
C GLY A 390 -14.09 11.02 0.01
N GLN A 391 -13.72 12.28 -0.17
CA GLN A 391 -14.68 13.30 -0.59
C GLN A 391 -14.74 13.31 -2.12
N ALA A 392 -15.91 13.02 -2.68
CA ALA A 392 -16.30 13.56 -3.98
C ALA A 392 -17.02 14.88 -3.69
N GLU A 393 -16.57 15.98 -4.28
CA GLU A 393 -17.34 17.24 -4.31
C GLU A 393 -18.67 17.06 -5.05
#